data_AF-A0A0L8L7X3-F1
#
_entry.id   AF-A0A0L8L7X3-F1
#
_cell.length_a   1.000
_cell.length_b   1.000
_cell.length_c   1.000
_cell.angle_alpha   90.00
_cell.angle_beta   90.00
_cell.angle_gamma   90.00
#
_symmetry.space_group_name_H-M   'P 1'
#
loop_
_entity.id
_entity.type
_entity.pdbx_description
1 polymer ?
#
loop_
_entity_poly.entity_id
_entity_poly.type
_entity_poly.pdbx_seq_one_letter_code
_entity_poly.pdbx_strand_id
1 'polypeptide(L)'
;MTSTSLPDSLIATLPGSSYTDPGIFAQEQERIFETMWFCVARASELTKPGAFRTVDVGRESILVTRARDNSIRAYFNVCRHRGAKLCTEESGEVKRAFQCPYHAWTYGLDGKLVAAPNLTKMPDVGRTEYGLVSVAVREWLGYVWVCLAENPPSFEADVIGDVVSRLGDVESIERYGIENLSVGRRIVYDVRANWKLIIENFMECYHCA
;
A
#
# COMPACT_ATOMS: atom_id res chain seq x y z
N MET A 1 23.99 11.99 31.99
CA MET A 1 22.51 11.92 32.00
C MET A 1 22.11 11.21 33.26
N THR A 2 21.41 11.88 34.17
CA THR A 2 20.84 11.26 35.36
C THR A 2 19.71 10.34 34.90
N SER A 3 19.93 9.03 35.01
CA SER A 3 18.88 8.03 34.84
C SER A 3 17.97 8.12 36.06
N THR A 4 16.85 8.83 35.91
CA THR A 4 15.72 8.67 36.83
C THR A 4 15.07 7.33 36.49
N SER A 5 15.07 6.38 37.42
CA SER A 5 14.30 5.15 37.25
C SER A 5 12.82 5.49 37.20
N LEU A 6 12.15 5.16 36.10
CA LEU A 6 10.70 5.32 35.98
C LEU A 6 10.01 4.25 36.86
N PRO A 7 8.85 4.56 37.46
CA PRO A 7 8.03 3.54 38.11
C PRO A 7 7.53 2.51 37.08
N ASP A 8 7.28 1.27 37.49
CA ASP A 8 6.89 0.17 36.59
C ASP A 8 5.63 0.46 35.77
N SER A 9 4.74 1.30 36.29
CA SER A 9 3.52 1.72 35.59
C SER A 9 3.77 2.74 34.48
N LEU A 10 4.97 3.32 34.41
CA LEU A 10 5.35 4.33 33.43
C LEU A 10 6.42 3.77 32.49
N ILE A 11 5.95 3.27 31.34
CA ILE A 11 6.82 2.76 30.28
C ILE A 11 7.44 3.97 29.55
N ALA A 12 8.77 3.96 29.39
CA ALA A 12 9.47 5.00 28.64
C ALA A 12 9.05 4.98 27.15
N THR A 13 9.00 6.15 26.53
CA THR A 13 8.92 6.26 25.07
C THR A 13 10.23 5.83 24.41
N LEU A 14 10.22 5.75 23.08
CA LEU A 14 11.43 5.49 22.32
C LEU A 14 12.45 6.63 22.51
N PRO A 15 13.77 6.35 22.42
CA PRO A 15 14.77 7.40 22.46
C PRO A 15 14.59 8.38 21.29
N GLY A 16 15.01 9.63 21.46
CA GLY A 16 14.84 10.69 20.45
C GLY A 16 15.37 10.32 19.05
N SER A 17 16.46 9.54 18.99
CA SER A 17 17.03 9.04 17.74
C SER A 17 16.06 8.18 16.92
N SER A 18 15.16 7.44 17.57
CA SER A 18 14.14 6.65 16.86
C SER A 18 13.23 7.51 15.99
N TYR A 19 13.07 8.80 16.31
CA TYR A 19 12.23 9.72 15.54
C TYR A 19 13.02 10.55 14.52
N THR A 20 14.34 10.69 14.67
CA THR A 20 15.15 11.65 13.90
C THR A 20 16.27 11.02 13.08
N ASP A 21 16.69 9.79 13.39
CA ASP A 21 17.79 9.12 12.70
C ASP A 21 17.33 8.59 11.32
N PRO A 22 17.91 9.07 10.21
CA PRO A 22 17.57 8.60 8.87
C PRO A 22 17.91 7.12 8.64
N GLY A 23 18.92 6.58 9.33
CA GLY A 23 19.28 5.17 9.26
C GLY A 23 18.28 4.26 9.96
N ILE A 24 17.61 4.75 11.02
CA ILE A 24 16.48 4.03 11.63
C ILE A 24 15.29 4.08 10.68
N PHE A 25 14.95 5.25 10.14
CA PHE A 25 13.84 5.38 9.21
C PHE A 25 14.02 4.48 7.97
N ALA A 26 15.21 4.41 7.40
CA ALA A 26 15.50 3.52 6.27
C ALA A 26 15.26 2.03 6.61
N GLN A 27 15.61 1.60 7.83
CA GLN A 27 15.33 0.23 8.28
C GLN A 27 13.84 0.00 8.52
N GLU A 28 13.09 0.99 9.01
CA GLU A 28 11.64 0.90 9.16
C GLU A 28 10.96 0.77 7.79
N GLN A 29 11.42 1.52 6.77
CA GLN A 29 10.96 1.39 5.38
C GLN A 29 11.06 -0.07 4.90
N GLU A 30 12.25 -0.66 5.02
CA GLU A 30 12.51 -2.04 4.58
C GLU A 30 11.80 -3.10 5.43
N ARG A 31 11.75 -2.94 6.75
CA ARG A 31 11.35 -4.01 7.68
C ARG A 31 9.93 -3.93 8.19
N ILE A 32 9.27 -2.78 8.03
CA ILE A 32 7.90 -2.54 8.48
C ILE A 32 7.05 -2.23 7.24
N PHE A 33 7.37 -1.14 6.54
CA PHE A 33 6.52 -0.67 5.46
C PHE A 33 6.49 -1.61 4.25
N GLU A 34 7.62 -2.20 3.91
CA GLU A 34 7.75 -3.10 2.75
C GLU A 34 7.42 -4.57 3.08
N THR A 35 7.11 -4.90 4.35
CA THR A 35 6.86 -6.30 4.78
C THR A 35 5.49 -6.55 5.39
N MET A 36 4.81 -5.51 5.89
CA MET A 36 3.49 -5.62 6.53
C MET A 36 2.36 -5.26 5.56
N TRP A 37 1.12 -5.49 6.00
CA TRP A 37 -0.08 -5.09 5.26
C TRP A 37 -0.43 -3.62 5.52
N PHE A 38 -0.59 -2.83 4.46
CA PHE A 38 -1.00 -1.43 4.53
C PHE A 38 -2.31 -1.16 3.79
N CYS A 39 -3.22 -0.46 4.44
CA CYS A 39 -4.42 0.08 3.80
C CYS A 39 -4.03 1.29 2.95
N VAL A 40 -4.30 1.23 1.64
CA VAL A 40 -3.81 2.23 0.68
C VAL A 40 -4.91 2.99 -0.06
N ALA A 41 -6.13 2.46 -0.10
CA ALA A 41 -7.25 3.11 -0.77
C ALA A 41 -8.60 2.58 -0.26
N ARG A 42 -9.68 3.33 -0.53
CA ARG A 42 -11.02 2.74 -0.57
C ARG A 42 -11.21 2.02 -1.89
N ALA A 43 -11.84 0.85 -1.86
CA ALA A 43 -12.22 0.11 -3.06
C ALA A 43 -13.17 0.92 -3.97
N SER A 44 -13.98 1.79 -3.37
CA SER A 44 -14.90 2.70 -4.07
C SER A 44 -14.23 3.83 -4.85
N GLU A 45 -12.92 4.04 -4.69
CA GLU A 45 -12.15 4.96 -5.55
C GLU A 45 -11.79 4.31 -6.90
N LEU A 46 -11.90 2.99 -7.00
CA LEU A 46 -11.56 2.17 -8.16
C LEU A 46 -12.84 1.59 -8.77
N THR A 47 -13.70 2.49 -9.26
CA THR A 47 -15.11 2.20 -9.58
C THR A 47 -15.36 1.32 -10.79
N LYS A 48 -14.43 1.28 -11.74
CA LYS A 48 -14.59 0.57 -13.02
C LYS A 48 -13.27 0.01 -13.55
N PRO A 49 -13.31 -1.02 -14.39
CA PRO A 49 -12.10 -1.56 -15.02
C PRO A 49 -11.23 -0.48 -15.66
N GLY A 50 -9.96 -0.47 -15.32
CA GLY A 50 -8.97 0.50 -15.81
C GLY A 50 -8.85 1.76 -14.95
N ALA A 51 -9.76 1.99 -13.99
CA ALA A 51 -9.54 2.96 -12.93
C ALA A 51 -8.32 2.52 -12.10
N PHE A 52 -7.44 3.46 -11.81
CA PHE A 52 -6.22 3.21 -11.06
C PHE A 52 -5.92 4.31 -10.04
N ARG A 53 -5.11 3.95 -9.06
CA ARG A 53 -4.41 4.85 -8.16
C ARG A 53 -2.93 4.50 -8.10
N THR A 54 -2.10 5.50 -7.89
CA THR A 54 -0.72 5.30 -7.47
C THR A 54 -0.60 5.69 -6.01
N VAL A 55 0.11 4.86 -5.25
CA VAL A 55 0.31 5.02 -3.81
C VAL A 55 1.74 4.67 -3.48
N ASP A 56 2.34 5.34 -2.51
CA ASP A 56 3.68 4.99 -2.05
C ASP A 56 3.58 4.17 -0.76
N VAL A 57 4.26 3.03 -0.72
CA VAL A 57 4.35 2.14 0.44
C VAL A 57 5.81 1.86 0.70
N GLY A 58 6.30 2.29 1.85
CA GLY A 58 7.74 2.36 2.06
C GLY A 58 8.39 3.25 0.99
N ARG A 59 9.44 2.74 0.35
CA ARG A 59 10.16 3.45 -0.72
C ARG A 59 9.59 3.21 -2.11
N GLU A 60 8.54 2.39 -2.20
CA GLU A 60 8.08 1.82 -3.46
C GLU A 60 6.77 2.45 -3.92
N SER A 61 6.68 2.76 -5.22
CA SER A 61 5.46 3.27 -5.83
C SER A 61 4.63 2.12 -6.37
N ILE A 62 3.39 1.99 -5.90
CA ILE A 62 2.49 0.88 -6.22
C ILE A 62 1.35 1.40 -7.09
N LEU A 63 1.10 0.70 -8.19
CA LEU A 63 -0.05 0.88 -9.07
C LEU A 63 -1.16 -0.07 -8.64
N VAL A 64 -2.26 0.48 -8.15
CA VAL A 64 -3.47 -0.27 -7.77
C VAL A 64 -4.53 -0.02 -8.84
N THR A 65 -5.13 -1.08 -9.41
CA THR A 65 -6.09 -0.97 -10.51
C THR A 65 -7.26 -1.94 -10.35
N ARG A 66 -8.45 -1.52 -10.82
CA ARG A 66 -9.57 -2.44 -11.05
C ARG A 66 -9.37 -3.14 -12.38
N ALA A 67 -9.30 -4.47 -12.38
CA ALA A 67 -9.17 -5.29 -13.58
C ALA A 67 -10.53 -5.54 -14.25
N ARG A 68 -10.53 -6.17 -15.43
CA ARG A 68 -11.75 -6.43 -16.22
C ARG A 68 -12.71 -7.43 -15.58
N ASP A 69 -12.16 -8.33 -14.77
CA ASP A 69 -12.91 -9.28 -13.94
C ASP A 69 -13.48 -8.64 -12.66
N ASN A 70 -13.37 -7.30 -12.54
CA ASN A 70 -13.70 -6.49 -11.37
C ASN A 70 -12.85 -6.78 -10.10
N SER A 71 -11.82 -7.61 -10.18
CA SER A 71 -10.85 -7.75 -9.08
C SER A 71 -9.98 -6.50 -8.96
N ILE A 72 -9.60 -6.12 -7.74
CA ILE A 72 -8.45 -5.22 -7.55
C ILE A 72 -7.16 -6.00 -7.73
N ARG A 73 -6.20 -5.38 -8.43
CA ARG A 73 -4.84 -5.86 -8.61
C ARG A 73 -3.86 -4.74 -8.25
N ALA A 74 -2.70 -5.12 -7.72
CA ALA A 74 -1.62 -4.20 -7.39
C ALA A 74 -0.31 -4.67 -8.02
N TYR A 75 0.51 -3.72 -8.46
CA TYR A 75 1.82 -3.96 -9.06
C TYR A 75 2.81 -2.89 -8.62
N PHE A 76 4.10 -3.20 -8.64
CA PHE A 76 5.10 -2.14 -8.64
C PHE A 76 4.88 -1.25 -9.87
N ASN A 77 4.83 0.07 -9.67
CA ASN A 77 4.57 1.08 -10.71
C ASN A 77 5.83 1.32 -11.55
N VAL A 78 6.40 0.24 -12.09
CA VAL A 78 7.71 0.24 -12.74
C VAL A 78 7.65 -0.62 -13.99
N CYS A 79 7.99 -0.02 -15.13
CA CYS A 79 8.08 -0.72 -16.39
C CYS A 79 9.26 -1.72 -16.36
N ARG A 80 8.98 -2.98 -16.71
CA ARG A 80 9.98 -4.07 -16.75
C ARG A 80 11.06 -3.92 -17.82
N HIS A 81 10.93 -2.96 -18.73
CA HIS A 81 11.96 -2.70 -19.75
C HIS A 81 13.18 -1.98 -19.15
N ARG A 82 12.98 -0.77 -18.62
CA ARG A 82 14.07 0.12 -18.15
C ARG A 82 13.69 0.94 -16.92
N GLY A 83 12.74 0.45 -16.11
CA GLY A 83 12.45 1.04 -14.80
C GLY A 83 11.63 2.33 -14.81
N ALA A 84 11.13 2.79 -15.96
CA ALA A 84 10.31 4.00 -16.00
C ALA A 84 8.99 3.80 -15.24
N LYS A 85 8.58 4.82 -14.47
CA LYS A 85 7.28 4.83 -13.79
C LYS A 85 6.16 4.76 -14.83
N LEU A 86 5.16 3.88 -14.65
CA LEU A 86 4.10 3.66 -15.65
C LEU A 86 3.05 4.76 -15.59
N CYS A 87 2.62 5.09 -14.38
CA CYS A 87 1.64 6.13 -14.10
C CYS A 87 2.29 7.18 -13.18
N THR A 88 2.31 8.44 -13.61
CA THR A 88 2.80 9.57 -12.81
C THR A 88 1.70 10.25 -12.03
N GLU A 89 0.44 10.11 -12.47
CA GLU A 89 -0.72 10.65 -11.80
C GLU A 89 -1.07 9.83 -10.55
N GLU A 90 -1.53 10.51 -9.49
CA GLU A 90 -2.02 9.87 -8.25
C GLU A 90 -3.23 8.96 -8.48
N SER A 91 -4.03 9.28 -9.50
CA SER A 91 -5.20 8.50 -9.89
C SER A 91 -5.59 8.80 -11.33
N GLY A 92 -6.36 7.90 -11.93
CA GLY A 92 -6.86 8.10 -13.28
C GLY A 92 -7.56 6.86 -13.82
N GLU A 93 -7.69 6.83 -15.14
CA GLU A 93 -8.30 5.71 -15.85
C GLU A 93 -7.58 5.44 -17.16
N VAL A 94 -7.35 4.17 -17.46
CA VAL A 94 -6.90 3.71 -18.77
C VAL A 94 -7.99 2.87 -19.44
N LYS A 95 -8.16 3.01 -20.77
CA LYS A 95 -9.24 2.30 -21.48
C LYS A 95 -9.06 0.78 -21.52
N ARG A 96 -7.83 0.30 -21.69
CA ARG A 96 -7.55 -1.13 -21.94
C ARG A 96 -6.28 -1.67 -21.31
N ALA A 97 -5.25 -0.85 -21.17
CA ALA A 97 -3.90 -1.24 -20.80
C ALA A 97 -3.10 -0.02 -20.33
N PHE A 98 -2.05 -0.27 -19.54
CA PHE A 98 -1.06 0.72 -19.14
C PHE A 98 0.05 0.77 -20.17
N GLN A 99 0.29 1.94 -20.76
CA GLN A 99 1.37 2.13 -21.73
C GLN A 99 2.49 2.92 -21.07
N CYS A 100 3.69 2.34 -21.06
CA CYS A 100 4.88 2.99 -20.54
C CYS A 100 5.21 4.23 -21.38
N PRO A 101 5.40 5.41 -20.75
CA PRO A 101 5.68 6.65 -21.46
C PRO A 101 7.05 6.68 -22.15
N TYR A 102 7.95 5.76 -21.79
CA TYR A 102 9.32 5.79 -22.32
C TYR A 102 9.44 5.13 -23.69
N HIS A 103 9.02 3.86 -23.81
CA HIS A 103 9.18 3.07 -25.04
C HIS A 103 7.90 2.32 -25.44
N ALA A 104 6.74 2.76 -24.96
CA ALA A 104 5.42 2.21 -25.32
C ALA A 104 5.23 0.70 -25.05
N TRP A 105 6.02 0.11 -24.14
CA TRP A 105 5.71 -1.20 -23.58
C TRP A 105 4.35 -1.13 -22.89
N THR A 106 3.45 -2.01 -23.29
CA THR A 106 2.03 -1.95 -22.95
C THR A 106 1.65 -3.18 -22.16
N TYR A 107 1.09 -2.96 -20.97
CA TYR A 107 0.71 -4.00 -20.01
C TYR A 107 -0.81 -4.04 -19.85
N GLY A 108 -1.39 -5.24 -19.86
CA GLY A 108 -2.80 -5.42 -19.55
C GLY A 108 -3.12 -5.01 -18.10
N LEU A 109 -4.41 -4.87 -17.79
CA LEU A 109 -4.85 -4.65 -16.40
C LEU A 109 -4.56 -5.85 -15.49
N ASP A 110 -4.32 -7.02 -16.09
CA ASP A 110 -3.85 -8.24 -15.44
C ASP A 110 -2.32 -8.30 -15.28
N GLY A 111 -1.62 -7.22 -15.62
CA GLY A 111 -0.17 -7.06 -15.45
C GLY A 111 0.66 -7.68 -16.58
N LYS A 112 0.07 -8.47 -17.49
CA LYS A 112 0.84 -9.14 -18.55
C LYS A 112 1.34 -8.16 -19.60
N LEU A 113 2.54 -8.41 -20.13
CA LEU A 113 3.03 -7.67 -21.30
C LEU A 113 2.19 -8.06 -22.53
N VAL A 114 1.37 -7.13 -23.04
CA VAL A 114 0.48 -7.41 -24.18
C VAL A 114 1.03 -6.90 -25.50
N ALA A 115 1.84 -5.83 -25.48
CA ALA A 115 2.49 -5.30 -26.66
C ALA A 115 3.78 -4.55 -26.29
N ALA A 116 4.76 -4.59 -27.19
CA ALA A 116 5.91 -3.70 -27.17
C ALA A 116 6.35 -3.43 -28.61
N PRO A 117 6.97 -2.28 -28.90
CA PRO A 117 7.56 -2.03 -30.22
C PRO A 117 8.53 -3.17 -30.61
N ASN A 118 8.41 -3.68 -31.83
CA ASN A 118 9.21 -4.78 -32.38
C ASN A 118 9.09 -6.14 -31.65
N LEU A 119 8.13 -6.32 -30.74
CA LEU A 119 7.99 -7.58 -29.98
C LEU A 119 7.84 -8.82 -30.86
N THR A 120 7.21 -8.69 -32.04
CA THR A 120 7.08 -9.80 -33.02
C THR A 120 8.41 -10.29 -33.57
N LYS A 121 9.46 -9.46 -33.52
CA LYS A 121 10.83 -9.83 -33.91
C LYS A 121 11.63 -10.43 -32.75
N MET A 122 11.04 -10.55 -31.57
CA MET A 122 11.64 -11.08 -30.33
C MET A 122 10.77 -12.22 -29.79
N PRO A 123 10.65 -13.36 -30.52
CA PRO A 123 9.73 -14.45 -30.17
C PRO A 123 10.10 -15.16 -28.86
N ASP A 124 11.33 -14.98 -28.40
CA ASP A 124 11.90 -15.46 -27.15
C ASP A 124 11.45 -14.66 -25.91
N VAL A 125 10.89 -13.46 -26.08
CA VAL A 125 10.43 -12.64 -24.95
C VAL A 125 9.13 -13.20 -24.38
N GLY A 126 9.25 -13.85 -23.21
CA GLY A 126 8.14 -14.36 -22.43
C GLY A 126 7.22 -13.24 -21.93
N ARG A 127 6.01 -13.14 -22.47
CA ARG A 127 5.03 -12.09 -22.09
C ARG A 127 4.63 -12.12 -20.61
N THR A 128 4.64 -13.30 -19.99
CA THR A 128 4.37 -13.47 -18.56
C THR A 128 5.60 -13.14 -17.72
N GLU A 129 6.79 -13.56 -18.16
CA GLU A 129 8.07 -13.30 -17.48
C GLU A 129 8.39 -11.80 -17.38
N TYR A 130 8.09 -11.07 -18.46
CA TYR A 130 8.22 -9.62 -18.53
C TYR A 130 6.94 -8.86 -18.17
N GLY A 131 5.94 -9.51 -17.55
CA GLY A 131 4.79 -8.84 -16.97
C GLY A 131 5.15 -7.99 -15.75
N LEU A 132 4.26 -7.09 -15.33
CA LEU A 132 4.44 -6.30 -14.12
C LEU A 132 4.66 -7.20 -12.90
N VAL A 133 5.52 -6.77 -11.98
CA VAL A 133 5.73 -7.47 -10.72
C VAL A 133 4.51 -7.22 -9.84
N SER A 134 3.77 -8.29 -9.54
CA SER A 134 2.58 -8.24 -8.69
C SER A 134 2.93 -7.90 -7.25
N VAL A 135 2.01 -7.19 -6.61
CA VAL A 135 2.03 -6.90 -5.17
C VAL A 135 0.84 -7.61 -4.54
N ALA A 136 1.03 -8.22 -3.38
CA ALA A 136 -0.06 -8.90 -2.68
C ALA A 136 -1.16 -7.89 -2.37
N VAL A 137 -2.42 -8.25 -2.61
CA VAL A 137 -3.55 -7.33 -2.46
C VAL A 137 -4.77 -8.04 -1.89
N ARG A 138 -5.51 -7.35 -1.03
CA ARG A 138 -6.77 -7.84 -0.47
C ARG A 138 -7.79 -6.71 -0.32
N GLU A 139 -9.03 -7.01 -0.64
CA GLU A 139 -10.18 -6.15 -0.30
C GLU A 139 -10.78 -6.64 1.02
N TRP A 140 -10.93 -5.74 2.00
CA TRP A 140 -11.61 -6.03 3.28
C TRP A 140 -12.20 -4.75 3.87
N LEU A 141 -13.44 -4.82 4.37
CA LEU A 141 -14.21 -3.66 4.89
C LEU A 141 -14.29 -2.46 3.93
N GLY A 142 -14.29 -2.72 2.61
CA GLY A 142 -14.28 -1.70 1.56
C GLY A 142 -12.95 -0.95 1.39
N TYR A 143 -11.89 -1.42 2.04
CA TYR A 143 -10.52 -0.95 1.87
C TYR A 143 -9.71 -1.89 1.00
N VAL A 144 -8.73 -1.33 0.31
CA VAL A 144 -7.70 -2.06 -0.42
C VAL A 144 -6.43 -2.08 0.44
N TRP A 145 -5.97 -3.28 0.74
CA TRP A 145 -4.75 -3.55 1.49
C TRP A 145 -3.70 -4.12 0.56
N VAL A 146 -2.44 -3.72 0.73
CA VAL A 146 -1.30 -4.25 -0.02
C VAL A 146 -0.17 -4.70 0.89
N CYS A 147 0.61 -5.67 0.43
CA CYS A 147 1.86 -6.08 1.07
C CYS A 147 2.92 -6.33 -0.01
N LEU A 148 4.12 -5.77 0.21
CA LEU A 148 5.21 -5.75 -0.76
C LEU A 148 6.17 -6.93 -0.59
N ALA A 149 6.07 -7.67 0.51
CA ALA A 149 6.87 -8.86 0.75
C ALA A 149 6.61 -9.91 -0.34
N GLU A 150 7.69 -10.55 -0.79
CA GLU A 150 7.62 -11.69 -1.72
C GLU A 150 6.74 -12.82 -1.16
N ASN A 151 6.88 -13.07 0.14
CA ASN A 151 6.04 -13.99 0.90
C ASN A 151 5.24 -13.17 1.91
N PRO A 152 4.05 -12.64 1.55
CA PRO A 152 3.28 -11.79 2.43
C PRO A 152 2.85 -12.57 3.69
N PRO A 153 2.87 -11.94 4.87
CA PRO A 153 2.38 -12.59 6.08
C PRO A 153 0.86 -12.80 5.99
N SER A 154 0.31 -13.65 6.86
CA SER A 154 -1.12 -13.96 6.83
C SER A 154 -1.94 -12.73 7.19
N PHE A 155 -2.81 -12.30 6.27
CA PHE A 155 -3.73 -11.21 6.53
C PHE A 155 -4.72 -11.56 7.66
N GLU A 156 -5.13 -12.83 7.75
CA GLU A 156 -5.97 -13.33 8.83
C GLU A 156 -5.29 -13.23 10.19
N ALA A 157 -4.02 -13.63 10.28
CA ALA A 157 -3.29 -13.61 11.55
C ALA A 157 -2.90 -12.18 11.96
N ASP A 158 -2.51 -11.34 11.01
CA ASP A 158 -2.00 -10.00 11.31
C ASP A 158 -3.15 -8.99 11.40
N VAL A 159 -3.81 -8.69 10.27
CA VAL A 159 -4.79 -7.60 10.20
C VAL A 159 -6.10 -7.97 10.89
N ILE A 160 -6.65 -9.15 10.59
CA ILE A 160 -7.90 -9.59 11.24
C ILE A 160 -7.61 -9.99 12.69
N GLY A 161 -6.47 -10.62 12.96
CA GLY A 161 -6.05 -11.01 14.31
C GLY A 161 -5.90 -9.82 15.24
N ASP A 162 -5.35 -8.69 14.79
CA ASP A 162 -5.28 -7.46 15.58
C ASP A 162 -6.68 -6.93 15.94
N VAL A 163 -7.63 -6.99 15.00
CA VAL A 163 -9.03 -6.62 15.28
C VAL A 163 -9.65 -7.54 16.31
N VAL A 164 -9.48 -8.86 16.17
CA VAL A 164 -9.98 -9.83 17.16
C VAL A 164 -9.35 -9.59 18.53
N SER A 165 -8.04 -9.34 18.59
CA SER A 165 -7.33 -9.06 19.84
C SER A 165 -7.85 -7.80 20.54
N ARG A 166 -8.33 -6.81 19.78
CA ARG A 166 -8.78 -5.52 20.33
C ARG A 166 -10.27 -5.45 20.59
N LEU A 167 -11.08 -6.04 19.72
CA LEU A 167 -12.55 -5.96 19.76
C LEU A 167 -13.21 -7.27 20.23
N GLY A 168 -12.44 -8.34 20.40
CA GLY A 168 -12.92 -9.66 20.84
C GLY A 168 -13.32 -10.59 19.68
N ASP A 169 -13.92 -10.05 18.62
CA ASP A 169 -14.29 -10.80 17.42
C ASP A 169 -14.29 -9.90 16.16
N VAL A 170 -14.37 -10.54 15.00
CA VAL A 170 -14.42 -9.85 13.70
C VAL A 170 -15.80 -9.23 13.45
N GLU A 171 -16.88 -9.86 13.94
CA GLU A 171 -18.25 -9.39 13.74
C GLU A 171 -18.47 -7.99 14.30
N SER A 172 -17.75 -7.65 15.37
CA SER A 172 -17.80 -6.34 16.03
C SER A 172 -17.48 -5.20 15.07
N ILE A 173 -16.53 -5.37 14.14
CA ILE A 173 -16.24 -4.35 13.13
C ILE A 173 -17.13 -4.48 11.88
N GLU A 174 -17.48 -5.71 11.49
CA GLU A 174 -18.30 -5.96 10.29
C GLU A 174 -19.73 -5.42 10.42
N ARG A 175 -20.31 -5.44 11.63
CA ARG A 175 -21.66 -4.91 11.90
C ARG A 175 -21.81 -3.42 11.61
N TYR A 176 -20.71 -2.66 11.52
CA TYR A 176 -20.75 -1.26 11.11
C TYR A 176 -20.98 -1.07 9.60
N GLY A 177 -20.88 -2.14 8.80
CA GLY A 177 -21.10 -2.09 7.35
C GLY A 177 -20.17 -1.10 6.64
N ILE A 178 -18.92 -1.02 7.09
CA ILE A 178 -17.93 0.00 6.68
C ILE A 178 -17.70 -0.01 5.16
N GLU A 179 -17.84 -1.17 4.53
CA GLU A 179 -17.74 -1.38 3.10
C GLU A 179 -18.80 -0.63 2.29
N ASN A 180 -19.94 -0.30 2.91
CA ASN A 180 -21.04 0.45 2.29
C ASN A 180 -20.89 1.97 2.46
N LEU A 181 -19.89 2.42 3.21
CA LEU A 181 -19.65 3.85 3.44
C LEU A 181 -18.99 4.51 2.22
N SER A 182 -19.39 5.75 1.95
CA SER A 182 -18.79 6.60 0.92
C SER A 182 -17.94 7.70 1.55
N VAL A 183 -16.88 8.12 0.85
CA VAL A 183 -16.01 9.22 1.30
C VAL A 183 -16.78 10.54 1.17
N GLY A 184 -17.17 11.13 2.30
CA GLY A 184 -17.81 12.46 2.31
C GLY A 184 -16.81 13.61 2.17
N ARG A 185 -15.63 13.49 2.78
CA ARG A 185 -14.54 14.48 2.69
C ARG A 185 -13.19 13.79 2.89
N ARG A 186 -12.19 14.25 2.14
CA ARG A 186 -10.79 13.87 2.33
C ARG A 186 -9.98 15.13 2.64
N ILE A 187 -9.13 15.04 3.67
CA ILE A 187 -8.19 16.10 4.05
C ILE A 187 -6.80 15.50 3.93
N VAL A 188 -5.93 16.17 3.18
CA VAL A 188 -4.54 15.77 2.94
C VAL A 188 -3.66 16.96 3.28
N TYR A 189 -2.64 16.74 4.10
CA TYR A 189 -1.67 17.76 4.49
C TYR A 189 -0.38 17.10 4.95
N ASP A 190 0.73 17.80 4.74
CA ASP A 190 2.05 17.33 5.13
C ASP A 190 2.32 17.70 6.59
N VAL A 191 2.62 16.68 7.40
CA VAL A 191 3.04 16.85 8.79
C VAL A 191 4.54 16.66 8.87
N ARG A 192 5.28 17.70 9.28
CA ARG A 192 6.74 17.63 9.48
C ARG A 192 7.09 16.92 10.79
N ALA A 193 6.69 15.66 10.90
CA ALA A 193 6.93 14.80 12.06
C ALA A 193 7.25 13.37 11.62
N ASN A 194 7.87 12.59 12.52
CA ASN A 194 8.03 11.17 12.30
C ASN A 194 6.67 10.46 12.39
N TRP A 195 6.44 9.44 11.54
CA TRP A 195 5.18 8.68 11.51
C TRP A 195 4.79 8.09 12.87
N LYS A 196 5.78 7.66 13.67
CA LYS A 196 5.54 7.08 15.00
C LYS A 196 4.85 8.06 15.94
N LEU A 197 5.15 9.35 15.86
CA LEU A 197 4.52 10.36 16.71
C LEU A 197 3.03 10.52 16.39
N ILE A 198 2.64 10.36 15.12
CA ILE A 198 1.23 10.40 14.72
C ILE A 198 0.47 9.21 15.31
N ILE A 199 1.09 8.02 15.28
CA ILE A 199 0.52 6.81 15.86
C ILE A 199 0.44 6.91 17.39
N GLU A 200 1.54 7.28 18.05
CA GLU A 200 1.60 7.40 19.51
C GLU A 200 0.56 8.40 20.03
N ASN A 201 0.36 9.54 19.35
CA ASN A 201 -0.70 10.49 19.68
C ASN A 201 -2.10 9.89 19.52
N PHE A 202 -2.34 9.02 18.54
CA PHE A 202 -3.64 8.37 18.37
C PHE A 202 -3.92 7.30 19.45
N MET A 203 -2.86 6.72 20.03
CA MET A 203 -2.96 5.61 20.99
C MET A 203 -3.34 6.05 22.41
N GLU A 204 -3.51 7.34 22.67
CA GLU A 204 -3.93 7.87 23.97
C GLU A 204 -4.90 9.05 23.83
N CYS A 205 -5.66 9.30 24.90
CA CYS A 205 -6.56 10.45 25.02
C CYS A 205 -6.16 11.38 26.18
N TYR A 206 -4.94 11.25 26.69
CA TYR A 206 -4.44 12.10 27.77
C TYR A 206 -4.33 13.56 27.32
N HIS A 207 -4.07 13.80 26.03
CA HIS A 207 -4.07 15.13 25.41
C HIS A 207 -5.47 15.67 25.05
N CYS A 208 -6.55 14.91 25.23
CA CYS A 208 -7.90 15.33 24.81
C CYS A 208 -8.63 16.24 25.81
N ALA A 209 -8.03 16.52 26.97
CA ALA A 209 -8.61 17.32 28.05
C ALA A 209 -8.50 18.84 27.80
#